data_AF-A0A2K4ZGV8-F1
#
_entry.id   AF-A0A2K4ZGV8-F1
#
_cell.length_a   1.000
_cell.length_b   1.000
_cell.length_c   1.000
_cell.angle_alpha   90.00
_cell.angle_beta   90.00
_cell.angle_gamma   90.00
#
_symmetry.space_group_name_H-M   'P 1'
#
loop_
_entity.id
_entity.type
_entity.pdbx_description
1 polymer ?
#
loop_
_entity_poly.entity_id
_entity_poly.type
_entity_poly.pdbx_seq_one_letter_code
_entity_poly.pdbx_strand_id
1 'polypeptide(L)'
;MSFWSTEFMNDRRNDWLKALVLFEYRVGDAWYKAKINTKRIVGNTVEVIVSLPRVSTGSQTITAVRIIDVKGKQCGYQETKVVRATNQGVLVKFEFPIYEKEVEQ
;
A
#
# COMPACT_ATOMS: atom_id res chain seq x y z
N MET A 1 20.08 13.20 -18.07
CA MET A 1 20.32 14.23 -17.03
C MET A 1 19.04 14.34 -16.22
N SER A 2 19.11 14.31 -14.89
CA SER A 2 17.92 14.56 -14.07
C SER A 2 17.61 16.05 -14.06
N PHE A 3 16.38 16.41 -14.40
CA PHE A 3 15.88 17.78 -14.30
C PHE A 3 15.68 18.20 -12.84
N TRP A 4 15.15 17.29 -12.01
CA TRP A 4 14.87 17.57 -10.60
C TRP A 4 16.08 17.31 -9.70
N SER A 5 16.23 18.11 -8.64
CA SER A 5 17.22 17.84 -7.61
C SER A 5 16.86 16.60 -6.80
N THR A 6 17.88 15.95 -6.26
CA THR A 6 17.73 14.78 -5.38
C THR A 6 16.90 15.13 -4.14
N GLU A 7 17.13 16.31 -3.54
CA GLU A 7 16.41 16.79 -2.37
C GLU A 7 14.91 16.92 -2.65
N PHE A 8 14.55 17.56 -3.77
CA PHE A 8 13.15 17.71 -4.16
C PHE A 8 12.47 16.35 -4.33
N MET A 9 13.12 15.40 -5.02
CA MET A 9 12.57 14.06 -5.22
C MET A 9 12.43 13.28 -3.90
N ASN A 10 13.35 13.47 -2.95
CA ASN A 10 13.25 12.89 -1.62
C ASN A 10 12.09 13.48 -0.82
N ASP A 11 11.85 14.78 -0.92
CA ASP A 11 10.68 15.41 -0.28
C ASP A 11 9.37 14.86 -0.84
N ARG A 12 9.25 14.69 -2.15
CA ARG A 12 8.06 14.05 -2.77
C ARG A 12 7.83 12.63 -2.27
N ARG A 13 8.89 11.83 -2.09
CA ARG A 13 8.77 10.49 -1.49
C ARG A 13 8.32 10.55 -0.03
N ASN A 14 8.84 11.50 0.74
CA ASN A 14 8.42 11.72 2.13
C ASN A 14 6.97 12.19 2.24
N ASP A 15 6.52 13.07 1.35
CA ASP A 15 5.13 13.54 1.31
C ASP A 15 4.17 12.40 0.97
N TRP A 16 4.50 11.59 -0.03
CA TRP A 16 3.77 10.37 -0.35
C TRP A 16 3.73 9.41 0.83
N LEU A 17 4.89 9.17 1.46
CA LEU A 17 4.97 8.37 2.66
C LEU A 17 3.96 8.90 3.70
N LYS A 18 4.02 10.19 4.08
CA LYS A 18 3.10 10.77 5.08
C LYS A 18 1.62 10.64 4.70
N ALA A 19 1.27 10.75 3.42
CA ALA A 19 -0.12 10.69 2.96
C ALA A 19 -0.79 9.31 3.14
N LEU A 20 -0.04 8.20 3.06
CA LEU A 20 -0.60 6.84 3.10
C LEU A 20 -0.85 6.36 4.54
N VAL A 21 -1.98 6.73 5.15
CA VAL A 21 -2.22 6.50 6.59
C VAL A 21 -3.06 5.26 6.90
N LEU A 22 -3.93 4.83 6.00
CA LEU A 22 -4.86 3.73 6.26
C LEU A 22 -4.93 2.79 5.07
N PHE A 23 -4.71 1.51 5.35
CA PHE A 23 -4.81 0.42 4.38
C PHE A 23 -5.97 -0.46 4.78
N GLU A 24 -6.78 -0.85 3.80
CA GLU A 24 -7.95 -1.68 4.03
C GLU A 24 -8.02 -2.81 3.01
N TYR A 25 -8.67 -3.90 3.40
CA TYR A 25 -8.88 -5.07 2.56
C TYR A 25 -10.34 -5.50 2.66
N ARG A 26 -10.85 -6.04 1.54
CA ARG A 26 -12.24 -6.48 1.42
C ARG A 26 -12.33 -7.98 1.59
N VAL A 27 -13.22 -8.43 2.47
CA VAL A 27 -13.60 -9.85 2.63
C VAL A 27 -15.12 -9.93 2.57
N GLY A 28 -15.64 -10.69 1.61
CA GLY A 28 -17.06 -10.58 1.23
C GLY A 28 -17.36 -9.16 0.76
N ASP A 29 -18.37 -8.53 1.37
CA ASP A 29 -18.80 -7.15 1.05
C ASP A 29 -18.27 -6.09 2.04
N ALA A 30 -17.50 -6.50 3.05
CA ALA A 30 -17.04 -5.62 4.12
C ALA A 30 -15.56 -5.23 3.97
N TRP A 31 -15.25 -3.98 4.34
CA TRP A 31 -13.88 -3.45 4.42
C TRP A 31 -13.35 -3.52 5.84
N TYR A 32 -12.10 -3.97 5.97
CA TYR A 32 -11.42 -4.13 7.26
C TYR A 32 -10.06 -3.45 7.23
N LYS A 33 -9.65 -2.92 8.39
CA LYS A 33 -8.36 -2.24 8.54
C LYS A 33 -7.21 -3.23 8.55
N ALA A 34 -6.24 -3.01 7.67
CA ALA A 34 -4.95 -3.67 7.74
C ALA A 34 -4.08 -3.04 8.84
N LYS A 35 -3.12 -3.81 9.35
CA LYS A 35 -2.11 -3.33 10.31
C LYS A 35 -0.84 -2.97 9.55
N ILE A 36 -0.44 -1.70 9.58
CA ILE A 36 0.86 -1.28 9.04
C ILE A 36 1.96 -1.84 9.95
N ASN A 37 2.86 -2.66 9.40
CA ASN A 37 4.01 -3.19 10.12
C ASN A 37 5.24 -2.31 9.91
N THR A 38 5.45 -1.87 8.66
CA THR A 38 6.62 -1.08 8.27
C THR A 38 6.23 -0.12 7.18
N LYS A 39 6.82 1.07 7.22
CA LYS A 39 6.59 2.16 6.28
C LYS A 39 7.88 2.96 6.15
N ARG A 40 8.50 2.94 4.96
CA ARG A 40 9.83 3.51 4.74
C ARG A 40 10.05 3.88 3.27
N ILE A 41 11.13 4.62 3.02
CA ILE A 41 11.67 4.86 1.67
C ILE A 41 12.86 3.91 1.48
N VAL A 42 12.87 3.17 0.37
CA VAL A 42 13.96 2.28 -0.04
C VAL A 42 14.42 2.71 -1.43
N GLY A 43 15.60 3.34 -1.51
CA GLY A 43 16.05 3.98 -2.75
C GLY A 43 15.03 5.01 -3.24
N ASN A 44 14.49 4.81 -4.44
CA ASN A 44 13.49 5.69 -5.04
C ASN A 44 12.03 5.27 -4.78
N THR A 45 11.81 4.28 -3.91
CA THR A 45 10.51 3.63 -3.72
C THR A 45 9.96 3.89 -2.32
N VAL A 46 8.68 4.25 -2.25
CA VAL A 46 7.91 4.23 -1.00
C VAL A 46 7.41 2.79 -0.78
N GLU A 47 7.87 2.16 0.30
CA GLU A 47 7.53 0.78 0.66
C GLU A 47 6.63 0.77 1.90
N VAL A 48 5.52 0.05 1.83
CA VAL A 48 4.63 -0.19 2.97
C VAL A 48 4.31 -1.68 3.07
N ILE A 49 4.60 -2.27 4.22
CA ILE A 49 4.26 -3.67 4.52
C ILE A 49 3.12 -3.67 5.52
N VAL A 50 2.01 -4.32 5.15
CA VAL A 50 0.84 -4.46 6.01
C VAL A 50 0.52 -5.92 6.27
N SER A 51 0.06 -6.21 7.48
CA SER A 51 -0.62 -7.46 7.81
C SER A 51 -2.12 -7.29 7.59
N LEU A 52 -2.78 -8.31 7.06
CA LEU A 52 -4.24 -8.37 6.99
C LEU A 52 -4.72 -9.25 8.16
N PRO A 53 -5.25 -8.68 9.26
CA PRO A 53 -5.75 -9.48 10.37
C PRO A 53 -6.86 -10.44 9.94
N ARG A 54 -7.11 -11.42 10.78
CA ARG A 54 -8.24 -12.33 10.58
C ARG A 54 -9.52 -11.67 11.12
N VAL A 55 -10.62 -11.83 10.39
CA VAL A 55 -11.92 -11.24 10.78
C VAL A 55 -12.97 -12.27 11.17
N SER A 56 -12.74 -13.55 10.85
CA SER A 56 -13.60 -14.67 11.24
C SER A 56 -12.79 -15.97 11.30
N THR A 57 -13.32 -16.98 11.98
CA THR A 57 -12.78 -18.34 11.92
C THR A 57 -12.95 -18.94 10.51
N GLY A 58 -12.08 -19.88 10.13
CA GLY A 58 -12.14 -20.59 8.85
C GLY A 58 -11.36 -19.94 7.70
N SER A 59 -11.68 -20.35 6.48
CA SER A 59 -11.10 -19.82 5.24
C SER A 59 -11.71 -18.46 4.89
N GLN A 60 -10.89 -17.54 4.38
CA GLN A 60 -11.33 -16.20 3.99
C GLN A 60 -10.78 -15.85 2.61
N THR A 61 -11.63 -15.27 1.75
CA THR A 61 -11.19 -14.74 0.46
C THR A 61 -11.12 -13.23 0.53
N ILE A 62 -9.92 -12.68 0.36
CA ILE A 62 -9.70 -11.25 0.20
C ILE A 62 -9.89 -10.91 -1.27
N THR A 63 -10.82 -9.99 -1.55
CA THR A 63 -11.26 -9.68 -2.92
C THR A 63 -10.78 -8.32 -3.44
N ALA A 64 -10.28 -7.46 -2.55
CA ALA A 64 -9.72 -6.17 -2.92
C ALA A 64 -8.85 -5.62 -1.79
N VAL A 65 -7.99 -4.68 -2.15
CA VAL A 65 -7.27 -3.80 -1.22
C VAL A 65 -7.48 -2.35 -1.63
N ARG A 66 -7.50 -1.45 -0.66
CA ARG A 66 -7.56 -0.01 -0.90
C ARG A 66 -6.70 0.76 0.09
N ILE A 67 -6.39 2.00 -0.27
CA ILE A 67 -5.63 2.92 0.56
C ILE A 67 -6.45 4.19 0.71
N ILE A 68 -6.59 4.63 1.96
CA ILE A 68 -7.22 5.89 2.33
C ILE A 68 -6.10 6.84 2.78
N ASP A 69 -6.05 8.01 2.15
CA ASP A 69 -5.06 9.03 2.45
C ASP A 69 -5.36 9.76 3.77
N VAL A 70 -4.44 10.61 4.18
CA VAL A 70 -4.57 11.47 5.37
C VAL A 70 -5.78 12.41 5.33
N LYS A 71 -6.37 12.65 4.14
CA LYS A 71 -7.57 13.46 3.95
C LYS A 71 -8.86 12.63 3.95
N GLY A 72 -8.77 11.32 4.23
CA GLY A 72 -9.92 10.42 4.23
C GLY A 72 -10.39 10.01 2.84
N LYS A 73 -9.61 10.28 1.79
CA LYS A 73 -9.96 9.95 0.40
C LYS A 73 -9.31 8.64 -0.03
N GLN A 74 -10.03 7.85 -0.82
CA GLN A 74 -9.44 6.67 -1.46
C GLN A 74 -8.41 7.11 -2.50
N CYS A 75 -7.12 6.82 -2.27
CA CYS A 75 -6.02 7.17 -3.17
C CYS A 75 -5.43 5.96 -3.90
N GLY A 76 -5.77 4.74 -3.47
CA GLY A 76 -5.37 3.50 -4.14
C GLY A 76 -6.46 2.46 -4.03
N TYR A 77 -6.62 1.66 -5.08
CA TYR A 77 -7.56 0.55 -5.13
C TYR A 77 -7.06 -0.52 -6.11
N GLN A 78 -7.17 -1.78 -5.70
CA GLN A 78 -6.87 -2.91 -6.57
C GLN A 78 -7.75 -4.10 -6.20
N GLU A 79 -8.40 -4.70 -7.20
CA GLU A 79 -9.03 -6.00 -7.04
C GLU A 79 -7.98 -7.11 -6.97
N THR A 80 -8.22 -8.09 -6.11
CA THR A 80 -7.31 -9.22 -5.92
C THR A 80 -8.11 -10.46 -5.54
N LYS A 81 -7.48 -11.62 -5.54
CA LYS A 81 -8.09 -12.85 -5.06
C LYS A 81 -7.08 -13.63 -4.23
N VAL A 82 -7.05 -13.36 -2.94
CA VAL A 82 -6.19 -14.08 -1.99
C VAL A 82 -7.05 -14.97 -1.12
N VAL A 83 -6.90 -16.29 -1.27
CA VAL A 83 -7.55 -17.28 -0.40
C VAL A 83 -6.62 -17.57 0.77
N ARG A 84 -7.09 -17.27 1.98
CA ARG A 84 -6.39 -17.50 3.24
C ARG A 84 -6.98 -18.69 3.96
N ALA A 85 -6.16 -19.72 4.20
CA ALA A 85 -6.53 -20.89 4.99
C ALA A 85 -6.61 -20.58 6.50
N THR A 86 -7.17 -21.53 7.28
CA THR A 86 -7.47 -21.39 8.72
C THR A 86 -6.27 -20.98 9.58
N ASN A 87 -5.04 -21.38 9.24
CA ASN A 87 -3.86 -21.12 10.06
C ASN A 87 -2.83 -20.20 9.37
N GLN A 88 -3.24 -19.49 8.33
CA GLN A 88 -2.33 -18.69 7.51
C GLN A 88 -2.48 -17.19 7.76
N GLY A 89 -1.37 -16.51 8.02
CA GLY A 89 -1.28 -15.05 7.99
C GLY A 89 -1.11 -14.54 6.56
N VAL A 90 -1.58 -13.31 6.30
CA VAL A 90 -1.37 -12.65 5.00
C VAL A 90 -0.64 -11.34 5.23
N LEU A 91 0.49 -11.19 4.53
CA LEU A 91 1.25 -9.96 4.42
C LEU A 91 1.13 -9.42 3.00
N VAL A 92 0.97 -8.11 2.87
CA VAL A 92 0.96 -7.43 1.57
C VAL A 92 2.05 -6.36 1.59
N LYS A 93 2.89 -6.39 0.56
CA LYS A 93 3.92 -5.38 0.29
C LYS A 93 3.41 -4.44 -0.79
N PHE A 94 3.37 -3.16 -0.50
CA PHE A 94 3.12 -2.10 -1.46
C PHE A 94 4.42 -1.40 -1.81
N GLU A 95 4.67 -1.23 -3.10
CA GLU A 95 5.86 -0.58 -3.63
C GLU A 95 5.43 0.50 -4.62
N PHE A 96 5.68 1.77 -4.27
CA PHE A 96 5.36 2.91 -5.10
C PHE A 96 6.67 3.59 -5.52
N PRO A 97 7.22 3.25 -6.69
CA PRO A 97 8.43 3.90 -7.19
C PRO A 97 8.09 5.33 -7.62
N ILE A 98 8.84 6.30 -7.10
CA ILE A 98 8.69 7.72 -7.44
C ILE A 98 10.03 8.16 -8.04
N TYR A 99 10.07 8.31 -9.35
CA TYR A 99 11.24 8.69 -10.12
C TYR A 99 10.84 9.66 -11.23
N GLU A 100 11.82 10.42 -11.70
CA GLU A 100 11.67 11.25 -12.89
C GLU A 100 11.58 10.33 -14.11
N LYS A 101 10.48 10.42 -14.87
CA LYS A 101 10.35 9.64 -16.11
C LYS A 101 11.29 10.25 -17.15
N GLU A 102 12.19 9.44 -17.71
CA GLU A 102 12.97 9.85 -18.88
C GLU A 102 12.01 10.02 -20.08
N VAL A 103 12.26 11.06 -20.89
CA VAL A 103 11.49 11.27 -22.13
C VAL A 103 11.75 10.06 -23.03
N GLU A 104 10.69 9.31 -23.38
CA GLU A 104 10.78 8.33 -24.49
C GLU A 104 11.13 9.12 -25.75
N GLN A 105 12.38 8.96 -26.22
CA GLN A 105 12.85 9.51 -27.50
C GLN A 105 12.39 8.63 -28.66
#